data_AF-A0A524LPP5-F1
#
_entry.id   AF-A0A524LPP5-F1
#
_cell.length_a   1.000
_cell.length_b   1.000
_cell.length_c   1.000
_cell.angle_alpha   90.00
_cell.angle_beta   90.00
_cell.angle_gamma   90.00
#
_symmetry.space_group_name_H-M   'P 1'
#
loop_
_entity.id
_entity.type
_entity.pdbx_description
1 polymer ?
#
loop_
_entity_poly.entity_id
_entity_poly.type
_entity_poly.pdbx_seq_one_letter_code
_entity_poly.pdbx_strand_id
1 'polypeptide(L)'
;MLKKALENVLTENESDELISAFDQIGEIIIVRIPDSLLSKKEIIGKTLLDEVKIVRSVFYQASAVEGEFRTRSLEILAGEDNTETEYREFGCRFTVDVKNAFFSPRLSTERERIANLIQNGEVMTNMFAGIGMFSITAAKKKKCTVYSLDINPVASKLCETNIGLNKLAGNIISINGDASKIIKEQLVDKSDRTLMVLPERSDEFLESAIKKTKDGGIIHYYSHIHADKKTNAGKLSEEHYLKVTPVKSEILNSKIVRAVGPRFYQTVVDIKISK
;
A
#
# COMPACT_ATOMS: atom_id res chain seq x y z
N MET A 1 23.76 -2.21 -4.23
CA MET A 1 23.39 -1.94 -5.63
C MET A 1 23.58 -0.45 -5.93
N LEU A 2 22.86 0.47 -5.30
CA LEU A 2 23.00 1.91 -5.57
C LEU A 2 24.39 2.48 -5.24
N LYS A 3 24.94 2.21 -4.03
CA LYS A 3 26.30 2.65 -3.67
C LYS A 3 27.37 2.15 -4.65
N LYS A 4 27.21 0.90 -5.14
CA LYS A 4 28.11 0.28 -6.12
C LYS A 4 27.98 0.96 -7.50
N ALA A 5 26.75 1.20 -7.95
CA ALA A 5 26.51 1.92 -9.21
C ALA A 5 27.15 3.32 -9.19
N LEU A 6 27.19 3.97 -8.02
CA LEU A 6 27.70 5.33 -7.85
C LEU A 6 29.13 5.42 -7.29
N GLU A 7 29.88 4.31 -7.23
CA GLU A 7 31.20 4.28 -6.60
C GLU A 7 32.24 5.19 -7.29
N ASN A 8 32.08 5.40 -8.60
CA ASN A 8 32.94 6.28 -9.40
C ASN A 8 32.39 7.72 -9.52
N VAL A 9 31.25 8.00 -8.87
CA VAL A 9 30.51 9.28 -8.95
C VAL A 9 30.53 10.03 -7.62
N LEU A 10 30.51 9.30 -6.51
CA LEU A 10 30.49 9.83 -5.15
C LEU A 10 31.83 9.59 -4.45
N THR A 11 32.27 10.57 -3.69
CA THR A 11 33.36 10.40 -2.71
C THR A 11 32.91 9.47 -1.58
N GLU A 12 33.85 8.98 -0.75
CA GLU A 12 33.51 8.13 0.40
C GLU A 12 32.49 8.80 1.34
N ASN A 13 32.71 10.07 1.69
CA ASN A 13 31.80 10.84 2.54
C ASN A 13 30.39 10.95 1.93
N GLU A 14 30.30 11.26 0.64
CA GLU A 14 29.01 11.36 -0.06
C GLU A 14 28.31 10.00 -0.20
N SER A 15 29.09 8.93 -0.39
CA SER A 15 28.59 7.56 -0.43
C SER A 15 28.01 7.13 0.92
N ASP A 16 28.56 7.63 2.02
CA ASP A 16 28.04 7.40 3.38
C ASP A 16 26.73 8.14 3.65
N GLU A 17 26.57 9.35 3.11
CA GLU A 17 25.33 10.13 3.19
C GLU A 17 24.22 9.60 2.27
N LEU A 18 24.57 8.83 1.24
CA LEU A 18 23.63 8.33 0.26
C LEU A 18 22.56 7.43 0.89
N ILE A 19 21.29 7.77 0.61
CA ILE A 19 20.15 6.90 0.89
C ILE A 19 20.18 5.74 -0.11
N SER A 20 20.78 4.61 0.31
CA SER A 20 20.98 3.44 -0.55
C SER A 20 19.68 2.75 -1.00
N ALA A 21 18.57 2.98 -0.30
CA ALA A 21 17.28 2.38 -0.59
C ALA A 21 16.51 3.21 -1.63
N PHE A 22 16.06 2.55 -2.69
CA PHE A 22 15.18 3.10 -3.72
C PHE A 22 14.03 2.13 -3.99
N ASP A 23 12.93 2.63 -4.54
CA ASP A 23 11.83 1.79 -5.01
C ASP A 23 11.95 1.61 -6.53
N GLN A 24 12.10 0.37 -6.99
CA GLN A 24 11.96 0.01 -8.40
C GLN A 24 10.54 -0.52 -8.63
N ILE A 25 9.82 0.09 -9.56
CA ILE A 25 8.43 -0.22 -9.90
C ILE A 25 8.39 -0.42 -11.41
N GLY A 26 8.37 -1.68 -11.86
CA GLY A 26 8.48 -1.99 -13.29
C GLY A 26 9.74 -1.38 -13.90
N GLU A 27 9.53 -0.49 -14.87
CA GLU A 27 10.59 0.22 -15.60
C GLU A 27 10.94 1.59 -14.98
N ILE A 28 10.40 1.90 -13.80
CA ILE A 28 10.63 3.17 -13.11
C ILE A 28 11.45 2.95 -11.84
N ILE A 29 12.46 3.79 -11.60
CA ILE A 29 13.13 3.93 -10.31
C ILE A 29 12.72 5.25 -9.66
N ILE A 30 12.46 5.21 -8.35
CA ILE A 30 12.24 6.41 -7.52
C ILE A 30 13.29 6.43 -6.42
N VAL A 31 14.12 7.47 -6.42
CA VAL A 31 15.18 7.69 -5.42
C VAL A 31 14.85 8.81 -4.47
N ARG A 32 15.47 8.74 -3.29
CA ARG A 32 15.56 9.85 -2.34
C ARG A 32 17.01 10.31 -2.30
N ILE A 33 17.21 11.61 -2.34
CA ILE A 33 18.52 12.24 -2.36
C ILE A 33 18.54 13.23 -1.20
N PRO A 34 19.49 13.11 -0.25
CA PRO A 34 19.64 14.08 0.83
C PRO A 34 20.08 15.44 0.29
N ASP A 35 19.80 16.50 1.05
CA ASP A 35 20.07 17.88 0.63
C ASP A 35 21.53 18.11 0.22
N SER A 36 22.48 17.47 0.92
CA SER A 36 23.91 17.53 0.63
C SER A 36 24.30 16.99 -0.75
N LEU A 37 23.48 16.10 -1.33
CA LEU A 37 23.73 15.45 -2.63
C LEU A 37 22.83 15.99 -3.75
N LEU A 38 22.00 17.00 -3.51
CA LEU A 38 21.08 17.53 -4.53
C LEU A 38 21.80 18.07 -5.77
N SER A 39 23.00 18.63 -5.62
CA SER A 39 23.85 19.07 -6.74
C SER A 39 24.24 17.92 -7.68
N LYS A 40 24.18 16.66 -7.21
CA LYS A 40 24.51 15.45 -7.94
C LYS A 40 23.29 14.67 -8.43
N LYS A 41 22.07 15.21 -8.29
CA LYS A 41 20.84 14.47 -8.62
C LYS A 41 20.80 13.97 -10.07
N GLU A 42 21.26 14.78 -11.03
CA GLU A 42 21.26 14.39 -12.45
C GLU A 42 22.24 13.25 -12.73
N ILE A 43 23.46 13.31 -12.18
CA ILE A 43 24.45 12.24 -12.38
C ILE A 43 24.03 10.95 -11.70
N ILE A 44 23.37 11.03 -10.54
CA ILE A 44 22.75 9.89 -9.87
C ILE A 44 21.68 9.27 -10.77
N GLY A 45 20.80 10.09 -11.36
CA GLY A 45 19.75 9.64 -12.27
C GLY A 45 20.29 8.94 -13.51
N LYS A 46 21.25 9.55 -14.21
CA LYS A 46 21.88 8.97 -15.41
C LYS A 46 22.58 7.64 -15.11
N THR A 47 23.34 7.60 -14.03
CA THR A 47 24.05 6.37 -13.63
C THR A 47 23.07 5.22 -13.35
N LEU A 48 21.95 5.50 -12.70
CA LEU A 48 20.91 4.50 -12.45
C LEU A 48 20.26 3.99 -13.73
N LEU A 49 19.97 4.88 -14.67
CA LEU A 49 19.40 4.54 -15.96
C LEU A 49 20.36 3.63 -16.77
N ASP A 50 21.66 3.95 -16.74
CA ASP A 50 22.69 3.21 -17.48
C ASP A 50 22.96 1.83 -16.89
N GLU A 51 23.00 1.72 -15.56
CA GLU A 51 23.31 0.48 -14.84
C GLU A 51 22.13 -0.50 -14.80
N VAL A 52 20.89 0.00 -14.73
CA VAL A 52 19.68 -0.83 -14.58
C VAL A 52 18.93 -0.93 -15.91
N LYS A 53 19.33 -1.88 -16.76
CA LYS A 53 18.88 -2.00 -18.16
C LYS A 53 17.36 -2.04 -18.42
N ILE A 54 16.56 -2.49 -17.45
CA ILE A 54 15.09 -2.53 -17.59
C ILE A 54 14.44 -1.16 -17.34
N VAL A 55 15.16 -0.21 -16.75
CA VAL A 55 14.61 1.08 -16.34
C VAL A 55 14.60 2.03 -17.53
N ARG A 56 13.49 2.78 -17.66
CA ARG A 56 13.28 3.82 -18.66
C ARG A 56 13.19 5.21 -18.06
N SER A 57 12.84 5.31 -16.78
CA SER A 57 12.66 6.58 -16.08
C SER A 57 13.21 6.51 -14.65
N VAL A 58 13.99 7.51 -14.27
CA VAL A 58 14.49 7.67 -12.91
C VAL A 58 13.98 8.98 -12.34
N PHE A 59 13.18 8.91 -11.27
CA PHE A 59 12.61 10.07 -10.59
C PHE A 59 13.24 10.31 -9.22
N TYR A 60 13.36 11.57 -8.85
CA TYR A 60 13.60 12.03 -7.49
C TYR A 60 12.26 12.26 -6.79
N GLN A 61 12.10 11.68 -5.59
CA GLN A 61 11.01 12.00 -4.69
C GLN A 61 11.30 13.33 -3.97
N ALA A 62 10.70 14.41 -4.46
CA ALA A 62 10.91 15.78 -3.98
C ALA A 62 10.07 16.15 -2.74
N SER A 63 9.06 15.36 -2.39
CA SER A 63 8.24 15.58 -1.19
C SER A 63 7.92 14.29 -0.44
N ALA A 64 7.44 14.43 0.80
CA ALA A 64 6.85 13.32 1.52
C ALA A 64 5.56 12.83 0.85
N VAL A 65 5.13 11.61 1.22
CA VAL A 65 3.81 11.10 0.82
C VAL A 65 2.76 11.74 1.72
N GLU A 66 1.89 12.56 1.14
CA GLU A 66 0.97 13.41 1.91
C GLU A 66 -0.35 13.67 1.19
N GLY A 67 -1.23 14.43 1.84
CA GLY A 67 -2.56 14.76 1.33
C GLY A 67 -3.54 13.58 1.37
N GLU A 68 -4.77 13.86 0.95
CA GLU A 68 -5.88 12.89 0.94
C GLU A 68 -5.62 11.72 -0.01
N PHE A 69 -5.00 11.98 -1.16
CA PHE A 69 -4.67 10.96 -2.16
C PHE A 69 -3.33 10.26 -1.93
N ARG A 70 -2.57 10.68 -0.91
CA ARG A 70 -1.30 10.06 -0.52
C ARG A 70 -0.32 9.99 -1.71
N THR A 71 -0.24 11.07 -2.47
CA THR A 71 0.69 11.25 -3.58
C THR A 71 1.97 11.93 -3.10
N ARG A 72 2.96 12.02 -3.98
CA ARG A 72 4.26 12.66 -3.74
C ARG A 72 4.67 13.43 -4.99
N SER A 73 5.44 14.49 -4.81
CA SER A 73 6.06 15.20 -5.93
C SER A 73 7.23 14.40 -6.45
N LEU A 74 7.22 14.14 -7.76
CA LEU A 74 8.28 13.44 -8.48
C LEU A 74 8.88 14.38 -9.53
N GLU A 75 10.20 14.48 -9.52
CA GLU A 75 11.00 15.21 -10.52
C GLU A 75 11.76 14.18 -11.37
N ILE A 76 11.69 14.28 -12.70
CA ILE A 76 12.47 13.42 -13.60
C ILE A 76 13.97 13.77 -13.48
N LEU A 77 14.81 12.77 -13.25
CA LEU A 77 16.27 12.92 -13.23
C LEU A 77 16.91 12.45 -14.54
N ALA A 78 16.40 11.37 -15.12
CA ALA A 78 16.92 10.79 -16.35
C ALA A 78 15.89 9.88 -17.03
N GLY A 79 15.97 9.79 -18.37
CA GLY A 79 15.15 8.91 -19.18
C GLY A 79 13.86 9.57 -19.67
N GLU A 80 12.82 8.78 -19.86
CA GLU A 80 11.52 9.24 -20.35
C GLU A 80 10.71 9.88 -19.22
N ASP A 81 10.05 11.02 -19.48
CA ASP A 81 9.10 11.62 -18.53
C ASP A 81 7.75 10.89 -18.59
N ASN A 82 7.77 9.62 -18.18
CA ASN A 82 6.61 8.74 -18.11
C ASN A 82 6.47 8.20 -16.68
N THR A 83 5.32 8.46 -16.05
CA THR A 83 5.03 8.03 -14.67
C THR A 83 4.24 6.74 -14.62
N GLU A 84 3.83 6.19 -15.76
CA GLU A 84 3.09 4.93 -15.86
C GLU A 84 4.00 3.75 -16.22
N THR A 85 3.81 2.63 -15.53
CA THR A 85 4.56 1.39 -15.77
C THR A 85 3.73 0.16 -15.42
N GLU A 86 4.11 -0.99 -15.98
CA GLU A 86 3.59 -2.29 -15.52
C GLU A 86 4.39 -2.79 -14.32
N TYR A 87 3.68 -3.18 -13.25
CA TYR A 87 4.20 -3.91 -12.11
C TYR A 87 3.60 -5.31 -12.06
N ARG A 88 4.42 -6.31 -11.72
CA ARG A 88 4.00 -7.71 -11.62
C ARG A 88 4.19 -8.24 -10.22
N GLU A 89 3.17 -8.94 -9.71
CA GLU A 89 3.22 -9.53 -8.38
C GLU A 89 2.27 -10.72 -8.25
N PHE A 90 2.73 -11.85 -7.72
CA PHE A 90 1.96 -13.10 -7.55
C PHE A 90 1.14 -13.50 -8.79
N GLY A 91 1.74 -13.36 -9.99
CA GLY A 91 1.08 -13.66 -11.25
C GLY A 91 0.00 -12.66 -11.68
N CYS A 92 -0.15 -11.54 -10.96
CA CYS A 92 -0.97 -10.40 -11.34
C CYS A 92 -0.15 -9.36 -12.10
N ARG A 93 -0.81 -8.61 -12.98
CA ARG A 93 -0.25 -7.44 -13.69
C ARG A 93 -1.00 -6.19 -13.26
N PHE A 94 -0.28 -5.08 -13.09
CA PHE A 94 -0.85 -3.81 -12.66
C PHE A 94 -0.22 -2.67 -13.46
N THR A 95 -1.04 -1.85 -14.09
CA THR A 95 -0.67 -0.50 -14.48
C THR A 95 -0.60 0.36 -13.21
N VAL A 96 0.53 1.02 -13.03
CA VAL A 96 0.82 1.90 -11.89
C VAL A 96 1.20 3.26 -12.44
N ASP A 97 0.50 4.32 -12.02
CA ASP A 97 0.99 5.68 -12.12
C ASP A 97 1.66 6.06 -10.80
N VAL A 98 2.98 6.16 -10.79
CA VAL A 98 3.77 6.36 -9.56
C VAL A 98 3.67 7.77 -8.97
N LYS A 99 3.11 8.71 -9.74
CA LYS A 99 2.93 10.13 -9.37
C LYS A 99 1.51 10.38 -8.88
N ASN A 100 0.51 9.90 -9.63
CA ASN A 100 -0.88 10.25 -9.40
C ASN A 100 -1.67 9.26 -8.54
N ALA A 101 -1.09 8.10 -8.20
CA ALA A 101 -1.70 7.13 -7.28
C ALA A 101 -0.69 6.59 -6.25
N PHE A 102 -1.13 6.41 -5.01
CA PHE A 102 -0.29 5.77 -4.00
C PHE A 102 0.01 4.32 -4.38
N PHE A 103 1.29 3.94 -4.33
CA PHE A 103 1.75 2.59 -4.56
C PHE A 103 2.94 2.24 -3.66
N SER A 104 2.97 1.01 -3.17
CA SER A 104 4.10 0.45 -2.43
C SER A 104 4.31 -1.02 -2.77
N PRO A 105 5.50 -1.41 -3.29
CA PRO A 105 5.84 -2.82 -3.49
C PRO A 105 6.05 -3.55 -2.16
N ARG A 106 6.30 -2.81 -1.07
CA ARG A 106 6.70 -3.34 0.25
C ARG A 106 5.58 -4.04 1.02
N LEU A 107 4.36 -4.08 0.48
CA LEU A 107 3.21 -4.78 1.07
C LEU A 107 2.92 -6.12 0.38
N SER A 108 3.80 -6.59 -0.50
CA SER A 108 3.65 -7.84 -1.27
C SER A 108 3.27 -9.03 -0.39
N THR A 109 4.06 -9.35 0.63
CA THR A 109 3.79 -10.50 1.53
C THR A 109 2.47 -10.38 2.29
N GLU A 110 2.03 -9.15 2.59
CA GLU A 110 0.77 -8.91 3.26
C GLU A 110 -0.44 -9.06 2.31
N ARG A 111 -0.29 -8.65 1.05
CA ARG A 111 -1.31 -8.91 0.00
C ARG A 111 -1.52 -10.38 -0.23
N GLU A 112 -0.43 -11.16 -0.30
CA GLU A 112 -0.53 -12.61 -0.40
C GLU A 112 -1.20 -13.23 0.84
N ARG A 113 -0.84 -12.77 2.05
CA ARG A 113 -1.46 -13.24 3.30
C ARG A 113 -2.97 -13.07 3.27
N ILE A 114 -3.44 -11.85 3.00
CA ILE A 114 -4.87 -11.55 2.93
C ILE A 114 -5.57 -12.44 1.89
N ALA A 115 -5.00 -12.57 0.69
CA ALA A 115 -5.60 -13.38 -0.37
C ALA A 115 -5.70 -14.87 0.02
N ASN A 116 -4.79 -15.37 0.85
CA ASN A 116 -4.83 -16.75 1.35
C ASN A 116 -5.86 -16.96 2.47
N LEU A 117 -6.18 -15.92 3.26
CA LEU A 117 -7.19 -15.98 4.33
C LEU A 117 -8.63 -16.02 3.80
N ILE A 118 -8.86 -15.45 2.61
CA ILE A 118 -10.18 -15.36 2.01
C ILE A 118 -10.70 -16.73 1.57
N GLN A 119 -11.96 -17.02 1.88
CA GLN A 119 -12.68 -18.20 1.44
C GLN A 119 -13.51 -17.93 0.16
N ASN A 120 -13.82 -18.99 -0.57
CA ASN A 120 -14.76 -18.91 -1.70
C ASN A 120 -16.15 -18.53 -1.18
N GLY A 121 -16.84 -17.65 -1.91
CA GLY A 121 -18.14 -17.12 -1.54
C GLY A 121 -18.09 -15.90 -0.60
N GLU A 122 -16.92 -15.56 -0.03
CA GLU A 122 -16.81 -14.37 0.84
C GLU A 122 -17.10 -13.07 0.08
N VAL A 123 -17.74 -12.14 0.77
CA VAL A 123 -17.84 -10.73 0.39
C VAL A 123 -16.80 -9.94 1.19
N MET A 124 -15.85 -9.35 0.49
CA MET A 124 -14.79 -8.51 1.05
C MET A 124 -15.03 -7.04 0.74
N THR A 125 -14.59 -6.14 1.61
CA THR A 125 -14.42 -4.73 1.27
C THR A 125 -13.04 -4.23 1.60
N ASN A 126 -12.41 -3.61 0.62
CA ASN A 126 -11.17 -2.89 0.77
C ASN A 126 -11.49 -1.40 0.77
N MET A 127 -11.39 -0.76 1.93
CA MET A 127 -11.85 0.63 2.10
C MET A 127 -10.94 1.67 1.46
N PHE A 128 -9.67 1.33 1.20
CA PHE A 128 -8.64 2.24 0.69
C PHE A 128 -7.80 1.51 -0.37
N ALA A 129 -8.43 1.18 -1.48
CA ALA A 129 -7.93 0.15 -2.37
C ALA A 129 -6.75 0.58 -3.26
N GLY A 130 -6.54 1.88 -3.41
CA GLY A 130 -5.64 2.45 -4.41
C GLY A 130 -5.94 1.85 -5.78
N ILE A 131 -4.88 1.39 -6.44
CA ILE A 131 -4.95 0.74 -7.76
C ILE A 131 -5.47 -0.72 -7.73
N GLY A 132 -6.02 -1.18 -6.60
CA GLY A 132 -6.69 -2.47 -6.49
C GLY A 132 -5.80 -3.66 -6.11
N MET A 133 -4.56 -3.45 -5.66
CA MET A 133 -3.58 -4.54 -5.45
C MET A 133 -4.09 -5.66 -4.51
N PHE A 134 -4.65 -5.32 -3.34
CA PHE A 134 -5.23 -6.30 -2.41
C PHE A 134 -6.46 -6.98 -3.03
N SER A 135 -7.35 -6.19 -3.64
CA SER A 135 -8.61 -6.65 -4.22
C SER A 135 -8.38 -7.66 -5.36
N ILE A 136 -7.48 -7.34 -6.28
CA ILE A 136 -7.12 -8.15 -7.45
C ILE A 136 -6.38 -9.42 -7.01
N THR A 137 -5.43 -9.31 -6.08
CA THR A 137 -4.71 -10.49 -5.58
C THR A 137 -5.67 -11.48 -4.90
N ALA A 138 -6.65 -10.97 -4.15
CA ALA A 138 -7.71 -11.78 -3.55
C ALA A 138 -8.60 -12.46 -4.59
N ALA A 139 -9.24 -11.68 -5.48
CA ALA A 139 -10.19 -12.20 -6.45
C ALA A 139 -9.53 -13.04 -7.56
N LYS A 140 -8.22 -12.92 -7.77
CA LYS A 140 -7.48 -13.84 -8.64
C LYS A 140 -7.40 -15.25 -8.05
N LYS A 141 -7.19 -15.36 -6.74
CA LYS A 141 -7.01 -16.64 -6.04
C LYS A 141 -8.34 -17.28 -5.61
N LYS A 142 -9.37 -16.49 -5.35
CA LYS A 142 -10.62 -16.94 -4.71
C LYS A 142 -11.84 -16.49 -5.49
N LYS A 143 -12.88 -17.33 -5.52
CA LYS A 143 -14.22 -17.00 -6.02
C LYS A 143 -14.96 -16.14 -4.98
N CYS A 144 -14.53 -14.91 -4.79
CA CYS A 144 -15.10 -13.95 -3.83
C CYS A 144 -15.66 -12.71 -4.56
N THR A 145 -16.43 -11.89 -3.84
CA THR A 145 -16.81 -10.55 -4.32
C THR A 145 -16.07 -9.50 -3.52
N VAL A 146 -15.37 -8.58 -4.17
CA VAL A 146 -14.63 -7.50 -3.51
C VAL A 146 -15.21 -6.14 -3.89
N TYR A 147 -15.67 -5.37 -2.91
CA TYR A 147 -15.89 -3.93 -3.09
C TYR A 147 -14.58 -3.20 -2.84
N SER A 148 -14.10 -2.49 -3.85
CA SER A 148 -12.79 -1.84 -3.87
C SER A 148 -13.00 -0.34 -3.92
N LEU A 149 -12.86 0.32 -2.77
CA LEU A 149 -13.20 1.73 -2.61
C LEU A 149 -11.92 2.57 -2.60
N ASP A 150 -11.90 3.68 -3.33
CA ASP A 150 -10.83 4.67 -3.20
C ASP A 150 -11.32 6.07 -3.53
N ILE A 151 -10.89 7.06 -2.75
CA ILE A 151 -11.28 8.45 -2.94
C ILE A 151 -10.54 9.11 -4.11
N ASN A 152 -9.34 8.63 -4.46
CA ASN A 152 -8.58 9.14 -5.58
C ASN A 152 -9.17 8.61 -6.90
N PRO A 153 -9.69 9.49 -7.79
CA PRO A 153 -10.28 9.07 -9.05
C PRO A 153 -9.27 8.42 -10.00
N VAL A 154 -7.99 8.84 -9.97
CA VAL A 154 -6.93 8.22 -10.78
C VAL A 154 -6.67 6.80 -10.30
N ALA A 155 -6.56 6.61 -8.98
CA ALA A 155 -6.34 5.28 -8.41
C ALA A 155 -7.52 4.33 -8.69
N SER A 156 -8.76 4.82 -8.57
CA SER A 156 -9.95 4.04 -8.91
C SER A 156 -10.01 3.69 -10.40
N LYS A 157 -9.59 4.61 -11.29
CA LYS A 157 -9.52 4.33 -12.72
C LYS A 157 -8.45 3.28 -13.06
N LEU A 158 -7.28 3.38 -12.44
CA LEU A 158 -6.23 2.37 -12.55
C LEU A 158 -6.70 1.01 -11.99
N CYS A 159 -7.49 1.00 -10.91
CA CYS A 159 -8.11 -0.22 -10.39
C CYS A 159 -9.00 -0.89 -11.45
N GLU A 160 -9.87 -0.14 -12.14
CA GLU A 160 -10.69 -0.66 -13.26
C GLU A 160 -9.84 -1.25 -14.38
N THR A 161 -8.81 -0.52 -14.82
CA THR A 161 -7.86 -1.01 -15.83
C THR A 161 -7.21 -2.32 -15.36
N ASN A 162 -6.74 -2.36 -14.11
CA ASN A 162 -6.06 -3.51 -13.54
C ASN A 162 -6.98 -4.72 -13.34
N ILE A 163 -8.28 -4.51 -13.09
CA ILE A 163 -9.28 -5.59 -13.11
C ILE A 163 -9.29 -6.24 -14.50
N GLY A 164 -9.35 -5.44 -15.57
CA GLY A 164 -9.35 -5.92 -16.96
C GLY A 164 -8.06 -6.64 -17.38
N LEU A 165 -6.90 -6.28 -16.81
CA LEU A 165 -5.62 -6.91 -17.09
C LEU A 165 -5.48 -8.33 -16.53
N ASN A 166 -6.34 -8.72 -15.59
CA ASN A 166 -6.18 -9.96 -14.83
C ASN A 166 -7.36 -10.92 -15.04
N LYS A 167 -7.04 -12.20 -15.26
CA LYS A 167 -8.01 -13.28 -15.21
C LYS A 167 -8.37 -13.57 -13.75
N LEU A 168 -9.54 -13.12 -13.31
CA LEU A 168 -10.03 -13.27 -11.93
C LEU A 168 -10.89 -14.53 -11.79
N ALA A 169 -10.83 -15.16 -10.61
CA ALA A 169 -11.76 -16.22 -10.20
C ALA A 169 -13.03 -15.64 -9.55
N GLY A 170 -12.89 -14.51 -8.85
CA GLY A 170 -13.95 -13.73 -8.23
C GLY A 170 -14.33 -12.49 -9.03
N ASN A 171 -15.14 -11.62 -8.42
CA ASN A 171 -15.61 -10.36 -8.98
C ASN A 171 -15.10 -9.17 -8.15
N ILE A 172 -14.78 -8.07 -8.81
CA ILE A 172 -14.37 -6.83 -8.15
C ILE A 172 -15.25 -5.69 -8.65
N ILE A 173 -15.76 -4.91 -7.70
CA ILE A 173 -16.56 -3.71 -7.95
C ILE A 173 -15.72 -2.52 -7.48
N SER A 174 -15.11 -1.81 -8.42
CA SER A 174 -14.38 -0.56 -8.15
C SER A 174 -15.38 0.58 -7.96
N ILE A 175 -15.25 1.36 -6.89
CA ILE A 175 -16.10 2.52 -6.62
C ILE A 175 -15.21 3.69 -6.20
N ASN A 176 -15.26 4.78 -6.97
CA ASN A 176 -14.60 6.01 -6.59
C ASN A 176 -15.46 6.79 -5.57
N GLY A 177 -14.85 7.20 -4.46
CA GLY A 177 -15.47 8.10 -3.49
C GLY A 177 -15.03 7.82 -2.05
N ASP A 178 -15.56 8.62 -1.13
CA ASP A 178 -15.31 8.45 0.30
C ASP A 178 -15.90 7.13 0.81
N ALA A 179 -15.05 6.31 1.44
CA ALA A 179 -15.43 4.99 1.91
C ALA A 179 -16.57 5.05 2.94
N SER A 180 -16.57 6.02 3.86
CA SER A 180 -17.61 6.15 4.89
C SER A 180 -18.96 6.49 4.29
N LYS A 181 -19.01 7.39 3.30
CA LYS A 181 -20.25 7.74 2.57
C LYS A 181 -20.79 6.53 1.80
N ILE A 182 -19.96 5.88 0.98
CA ILE A 182 -20.36 4.71 0.19
C ILE A 182 -20.84 3.58 1.11
N ILE A 183 -20.14 3.34 2.22
CA ILE A 183 -20.52 2.34 3.23
C ILE A 183 -21.92 2.61 3.76
N LYS A 184 -22.15 3.83 4.24
CA LYS A 184 -23.43 4.25 4.84
C LYS A 184 -24.59 4.12 3.86
N GLU A 185 -24.39 4.49 2.61
CA GLU A 185 -25.46 4.56 1.61
C GLU A 185 -25.79 3.22 0.96
N GLN A 186 -24.80 2.35 0.75
CA GLN A 186 -24.95 1.23 -0.19
C GLN A 186 -24.52 -0.12 0.38
N LEU A 187 -23.76 -0.15 1.47
CA LEU A 187 -22.86 -1.26 1.74
C LEU A 187 -22.89 -1.78 3.19
N VAL A 188 -23.72 -1.22 4.08
CA VAL A 188 -23.94 -1.67 5.47
C VAL A 188 -24.19 -3.18 5.55
N ASP A 189 -23.53 -3.86 6.49
CA ASP A 189 -23.66 -5.30 6.78
C ASP A 189 -23.52 -6.24 5.56
N LYS A 190 -22.76 -5.83 4.54
CA LYS A 190 -22.56 -6.69 3.36
C LYS A 190 -21.29 -7.53 3.41
N SER A 191 -20.28 -7.17 4.22
CA SER A 191 -18.98 -7.82 4.15
C SER A 191 -18.77 -8.87 5.23
N ASP A 192 -18.32 -10.05 4.82
CA ASP A 192 -17.75 -11.06 5.72
C ASP A 192 -16.36 -10.63 6.21
N ARG A 193 -15.66 -9.82 5.39
CA ARG A 193 -14.31 -9.33 5.67
C ARG A 193 -14.10 -7.87 5.23
N THR A 194 -13.55 -7.02 6.09
CA THR A 194 -13.25 -5.61 5.77
C THR A 194 -11.79 -5.27 6.04
N LEU A 195 -11.15 -4.56 5.10
CA LEU A 195 -9.75 -4.15 5.17
C LEU A 195 -9.64 -2.64 5.32
N MET A 196 -8.85 -2.22 6.31
CA MET A 196 -8.58 -0.82 6.62
C MET A 196 -7.10 -0.49 6.34
N VAL A 197 -6.67 -0.58 5.09
CA VAL A 197 -5.26 -0.40 4.69
C VAL A 197 -4.81 1.07 4.67
N LEU A 198 -5.30 1.89 5.63
CA LEU A 198 -4.89 3.28 5.89
C LEU A 198 -4.43 3.41 7.34
N PRO A 199 -3.22 2.93 7.67
CA PRO A 199 -2.76 2.76 9.05
C PRO A 199 -2.62 4.07 9.83
N GLU A 200 -2.40 5.21 9.16
CA GLU A 200 -2.30 6.51 9.85
C GLU A 200 -3.65 7.04 10.35
N ARG A 201 -4.76 6.56 9.79
CA ARG A 201 -6.11 7.11 10.03
C ARG A 201 -7.14 6.04 10.37
N SER A 202 -6.71 4.83 10.73
CA SER A 202 -7.65 3.71 10.89
C SER A 202 -8.69 3.95 12.00
N ASP A 203 -8.34 4.65 13.08
CA ASP A 203 -9.30 5.01 14.13
C ASP A 203 -10.48 5.84 13.60
N GLU A 204 -10.20 6.78 12.69
CA GLU A 204 -11.21 7.67 12.09
C GLU A 204 -12.27 6.89 11.29
N PHE A 205 -11.90 5.73 10.74
CA PHE A 205 -12.76 4.93 9.86
C PHE A 205 -13.25 3.63 10.51
N LEU A 206 -12.92 3.39 11.78
CA LEU A 206 -13.26 2.14 12.47
C LEU A 206 -14.78 1.95 12.57
N GLU A 207 -15.54 3.00 12.85
CA GLU A 207 -17.00 2.92 12.92
C GLU A 207 -17.61 2.53 11.56
N SER A 208 -17.09 3.08 10.46
CA SER A 208 -17.49 2.71 9.09
C SER A 208 -17.13 1.27 8.78
N ALA A 209 -15.92 0.81 9.16
CA ALA A 209 -15.51 -0.58 8.98
C ALA A 209 -16.41 -1.56 9.77
N ILE A 210 -16.80 -1.19 10.99
CA ILE A 210 -17.76 -1.95 11.80
C ILE A 210 -19.11 -1.97 11.08
N LYS A 211 -19.69 -0.82 10.72
CA LYS A 211 -20.97 -0.73 9.98
C LYS A 211 -20.99 -1.58 8.71
N LYS A 212 -19.86 -1.66 8.01
CA LYS A 212 -19.70 -2.45 6.79
C LYS A 212 -19.67 -3.97 7.03
N THR A 213 -19.05 -4.40 8.11
CA THR A 213 -18.76 -5.81 8.39
C THR A 213 -19.96 -6.46 9.06
N LYS A 214 -20.41 -7.62 8.60
CA LYS A 214 -21.49 -8.39 9.23
C LYS A 214 -21.17 -8.73 10.69
N ASP A 215 -22.20 -9.01 11.48
CA ASP A 215 -22.00 -9.65 12.78
C ASP A 215 -21.23 -10.97 12.63
N GLY A 216 -20.22 -11.19 13.47
CA GLY A 216 -19.29 -12.32 13.35
C GLY A 216 -18.28 -12.23 12.20
N GLY A 217 -18.28 -11.14 11.42
CA GLY A 217 -17.33 -10.89 10.34
C GLY A 217 -15.95 -10.42 10.85
N ILE A 218 -14.99 -10.33 9.92
CA ILE A 218 -13.58 -10.04 10.23
C ILE A 218 -13.18 -8.64 9.75
N ILE A 219 -12.49 -7.89 10.61
CA ILE A 219 -11.82 -6.63 10.26
C ILE A 219 -10.30 -6.84 10.31
N HIS A 220 -9.60 -6.40 9.27
CA HIS A 220 -8.15 -6.24 9.27
C HIS A 220 -7.82 -4.78 9.54
N TYR A 221 -7.55 -4.49 10.81
CA TYR A 221 -7.25 -3.16 11.31
C TYR A 221 -5.74 -2.93 11.24
N TYR A 222 -5.29 -2.03 10.36
CA TYR A 222 -3.88 -1.66 10.25
C TYR A 222 -3.62 -0.41 11.07
N SER A 223 -2.44 -0.31 11.68
CA SER A 223 -2.05 0.91 12.38
C SER A 223 -0.55 1.13 12.32
N HIS A 224 -0.12 2.35 12.65
CA HIS A 224 1.28 2.63 12.92
C HIS A 224 1.51 2.75 14.43
N ILE A 225 2.41 1.92 14.96
CA ILE A 225 2.68 1.80 16.39
C ILE A 225 4.15 2.06 16.67
N HIS A 226 4.42 2.90 17.67
CA HIS A 226 5.75 3.06 18.23
C HIS A 226 6.00 1.96 19.26
N ALA A 227 7.14 1.27 19.17
CA ALA A 227 7.50 0.19 20.10
C ALA A 227 9.02 0.15 20.33
N ASP A 228 9.43 0.17 21.61
CA ASP A 228 10.85 0.08 21.96
C ASP A 228 11.48 -1.24 21.52
N LYS A 229 10.74 -2.33 21.66
CA LYS A 229 11.10 -3.65 21.13
C LYS A 229 10.17 -4.00 19.98
N LYS A 230 10.74 -4.35 18.83
CA LYS A 230 10.02 -4.77 17.62
C LYS A 230 8.94 -5.81 17.94
N THR A 231 9.28 -6.83 18.74
CA THR A 231 8.38 -7.92 19.12
C THR A 231 7.10 -7.48 19.83
N ASN A 232 7.09 -6.30 20.44
CA ASN A 232 5.95 -5.81 21.21
C ASN A 232 4.92 -5.06 20.34
N ALA A 233 5.30 -4.66 19.12
CA ALA A 233 4.45 -3.80 18.29
C ALA A 233 3.07 -4.42 18.01
N GLY A 234 2.99 -5.74 17.75
CA GLY A 234 1.71 -6.43 17.57
C GLY A 234 0.82 -6.32 18.81
N LYS A 235 1.37 -6.63 19.98
CA LYS A 235 0.62 -6.56 21.25
C LYS A 235 0.15 -5.14 21.59
N LEU A 236 1.01 -4.14 21.39
CA LEU A 236 0.64 -2.73 21.57
C LEU A 236 -0.48 -2.32 20.59
N SER A 237 -0.47 -2.85 19.37
CA SER A 237 -1.56 -2.65 18.40
C SER A 237 -2.88 -3.27 18.86
N GLU A 238 -2.86 -4.44 19.50
CA GLU A 238 -4.04 -5.07 20.10
C GLU A 238 -4.61 -4.21 21.23
N GLU A 239 -3.75 -3.76 22.14
CA GLU A 239 -4.12 -2.91 23.28
C GLU A 239 -4.70 -1.58 22.81
N HIS A 240 -4.14 -1.00 21.76
CA HIS A 240 -4.69 0.20 21.13
C HIS A 240 -6.09 -0.06 20.57
N TYR A 241 -6.24 -1.09 19.74
CA TYR A 241 -7.53 -1.46 19.14
C TYR A 241 -8.63 -1.67 20.20
N LEU A 242 -8.33 -2.40 21.27
CA LEU A 242 -9.29 -2.68 22.35
C LEU A 242 -9.73 -1.42 23.11
N LYS A 243 -8.94 -0.35 23.12
CA LYS A 243 -9.32 0.93 23.74
C LYS A 243 -10.27 1.75 22.86
N VAL A 244 -10.18 1.61 21.55
CA VAL A 244 -10.91 2.45 20.58
C VAL A 244 -12.13 1.77 19.97
N THR A 245 -12.20 0.43 20.00
CA THR A 245 -13.33 -0.30 19.42
C THR A 245 -14.62 -0.09 20.22
N PRO A 246 -15.74 0.31 19.57
CA PRO A 246 -17.03 0.47 20.23
C PRO A 246 -17.83 -0.84 20.35
N VAL A 247 -17.32 -1.96 19.83
CA VAL A 247 -18.03 -3.24 19.79
C VAL A 247 -17.23 -4.37 20.43
N LYS A 248 -17.93 -5.41 20.87
CA LYS A 248 -17.28 -6.64 21.34
C LYS A 248 -16.45 -7.23 20.21
N SER A 249 -15.25 -7.65 20.56
CA SER A 249 -14.23 -8.02 19.59
C SER A 249 -13.38 -9.16 20.11
N GLU A 250 -13.14 -10.17 19.27
CA GLU A 250 -12.21 -11.26 19.50
C GLU A 250 -10.99 -11.04 18.60
N ILE A 251 -9.81 -10.92 19.21
CA ILE A 251 -8.55 -10.80 18.46
C ILE A 251 -8.14 -12.19 18.02
N LEU A 252 -8.10 -12.41 16.70
CA LEU A 252 -7.70 -13.68 16.11
C LEU A 252 -6.18 -13.78 15.95
N ASN A 253 -5.55 -12.65 15.61
CA ASN A 253 -4.12 -12.56 15.36
C ASN A 253 -3.65 -11.10 15.39
N SER A 254 -2.38 -10.87 15.69
CA SER A 254 -1.72 -9.59 15.46
C SER A 254 -0.30 -9.80 14.97
N LYS A 255 0.18 -8.92 14.09
CA LYS A 255 1.56 -8.99 13.60
C LYS A 255 2.08 -7.65 13.11
N ILE A 256 3.39 -7.62 12.92
CA ILE A 256 4.09 -6.55 12.21
C ILE A 256 3.99 -6.84 10.71
N VAL A 257 3.58 -5.84 9.95
CA VAL A 257 3.58 -5.86 8.49
C VAL A 257 4.95 -5.42 7.97
N ARG A 258 5.45 -4.27 8.44
CA ARG A 258 6.77 -3.73 8.08
C ARG A 258 7.23 -2.68 9.08
N ALA A 259 8.53 -2.37 9.06
CA ALA A 259 9.02 -1.15 9.69
C ALA A 259 8.73 0.06 8.77
N VAL A 260 8.35 1.18 9.37
CA VAL A 260 8.10 2.45 8.67
C VAL A 260 9.04 3.56 9.13
N GLY A 261 9.71 3.38 10.27
CA GLY A 261 10.77 4.25 10.78
C GLY A 261 11.48 3.63 11.99
N PRO A 262 12.47 4.33 12.58
CA PRO A 262 13.11 3.88 13.81
C PRO A 262 12.06 3.64 14.91
N ARG A 263 12.00 2.41 15.43
CA ARG A 263 11.02 1.98 16.44
C ARG A 263 9.54 2.20 16.06
N PHE A 264 9.25 2.43 14.78
CA PHE A 264 7.91 2.71 14.29
C PHE A 264 7.51 1.66 13.26
N TYR A 265 6.41 0.97 13.53
CA TYR A 265 6.01 -0.24 12.80
C TYR A 265 4.60 -0.11 12.29
N GLN A 266 4.39 -0.54 11.05
CA GLN A 266 3.06 -0.85 10.56
C GLN A 266 2.66 -2.23 11.05
N THR A 267 1.55 -2.30 11.76
CA THR A 267 0.96 -3.52 12.33
C THR A 267 -0.38 -3.80 11.69
N VAL A 268 -0.85 -5.03 11.88
CA VAL A 268 -2.23 -5.42 11.61
C VAL A 268 -2.74 -6.24 12.77
N VAL A 269 -3.98 -5.99 13.16
CA VAL A 269 -4.76 -6.82 14.08
C VAL A 269 -5.92 -7.40 13.27
N ASP A 270 -6.04 -8.72 13.26
CA ASP A 270 -7.14 -9.43 12.62
C ASP A 270 -8.21 -9.68 13.69
N ILE A 271 -9.39 -9.10 13.54
CA ILE A 271 -10.43 -9.07 14.58
C ILE A 271 -11.72 -9.68 14.06
N LYS A 272 -12.35 -10.55 14.85
CA LYS A 272 -13.76 -10.93 14.66
C LYS A 272 -14.64 -10.05 15.54
N ILE A 273 -15.64 -9.39 14.96
CA ILE A 273 -16.52 -8.47 15.69
C ILE A 273 -17.84 -9.14 16.09
N SER A 274 -18.48 -8.63 17.14
CA SER A 274 -19.85 -8.95 17.54
C SER A 274 -20.64 -7.67 17.81
N LYS A 275 -21.76 -7.49 17.10
CA LYS A 275 -22.59 -6.27 17.11
C LYS A 275 -23.81 -6.38 18.00
#